data_AF-A0A5B9EHE3-F1
#
_entry.id   AF-A0A5B9EHE3-F1
#
_cell.length_a   1.000
_cell.length_b   1.000
_cell.length_c   1.000
_cell.angle_alpha   90.00
_cell.angle_beta   90.00
_cell.angle_gamma   90.00
#
_symmetry.space_group_name_H-M   'P 1'
#
loop_
_entity.id
_entity.type
_entity.pdbx_description
1 polymer ?
#
loop_
_entity_poly.entity_id
_entity_poly.type
_entity_poly.pdbx_seq_one_letter_code
_entity_poly.pdbx_strand_id
1 'polypeptide(L)'
;MRARVFMGWMLACLIAGPALGQVTDATQRDFHTRVTNVYNFSPHLVTPSQQKEKASEMDSFWKDVKADPAAMLPMLRVELKNSATPRFFRYDGAALLLSMSHSPDDEQLVADSLPSADLADVTPLAYFNMVHRLAVDGADVTQAALHLLDDPKFTVTFTQQNMTLKRPMALVFLLLPLPEDKWADALVTEFNKAKKDETKTALLTAMFFAQMPQTDAVIAQAAQGGQSAAVQSEAQRWVNTTANARQTKYQIKGKEPEIRGARRQRATEVSDAALSDISAMTGRLVQLRKS
;
A
#
# COMPACT_ATOMS: atom_id res chain seq x y z
N MET A 1 7.11 -56.81 -43.13
CA MET A 1 8.45 -57.21 -42.66
C MET A 1 9.35 -55.99 -42.71
N ARG A 2 9.79 -55.49 -41.54
CA ARG A 2 11.01 -54.71 -41.23
C ARG A 2 10.74 -53.74 -40.07
N ALA A 3 10.93 -54.29 -38.87
CA ALA A 3 11.11 -53.54 -37.64
C ALA A 3 12.46 -52.81 -37.66
N ARG A 4 12.52 -51.61 -37.09
CA ARG A 4 13.78 -50.98 -36.68
C ARG A 4 13.64 -50.54 -35.23
N VAL A 5 14.40 -51.23 -34.39
CA VAL A 5 14.65 -50.95 -32.98
C VAL A 5 15.54 -49.71 -32.89
N PHE A 6 15.12 -48.70 -32.13
CA PHE A 6 15.98 -47.59 -31.72
C PHE A 6 16.22 -47.71 -30.22
N MET A 7 17.45 -48.10 -29.88
CA MET A 7 17.99 -48.20 -28.53
C MET A 7 18.90 -46.98 -28.35
N GLY A 8 18.47 -46.02 -27.54
CA GLY A 8 19.13 -44.72 -27.39
C GLY A 8 19.21 -44.28 -25.94
N TRP A 9 20.32 -44.67 -25.29
CA TRP A 9 21.11 -43.93 -24.31
C TRP A 9 20.38 -42.95 -23.39
N MET A 10 20.10 -43.38 -22.15
CA MET A 10 19.86 -42.48 -21.01
C MET A 10 21.17 -41.81 -20.62
N LEU A 11 21.33 -40.54 -21.02
CA LEU A 11 22.37 -39.66 -20.50
C LEU A 11 21.86 -39.07 -19.17
N ALA A 12 22.40 -39.52 -18.05
CA ALA A 12 22.13 -38.93 -16.74
C ALA A 12 22.89 -37.60 -16.61
N CYS A 13 22.22 -36.48 -16.92
CA CYS A 13 22.73 -35.15 -16.58
C CYS A 13 22.64 -34.95 -15.06
N LEU A 14 23.78 -35.10 -14.36
CA LEU A 14 23.96 -34.55 -13.02
C LEU A 14 23.92 -33.02 -13.13
N ILE A 15 22.74 -32.45 -12.89
CA ILE A 15 22.59 -31.01 -12.72
C ILE A 15 23.21 -30.67 -11.37
N ALA A 16 24.48 -30.27 -11.38
CA ALA A 16 25.10 -29.58 -10.25
C ALA A 16 24.39 -28.22 -10.13
N GLY A 17 23.28 -28.19 -9.39
CA GLY A 17 22.59 -26.95 -9.06
C GLY A 17 23.54 -26.05 -8.26
N PRO A 18 23.58 -24.73 -8.54
CA PRO A 18 24.34 -23.81 -7.71
C PRO A 18 23.87 -23.96 -6.27
N ALA A 19 24.80 -24.18 -5.35
CA ALA A 19 24.52 -24.18 -3.92
C ALA A 19 24.00 -22.78 -3.56
N LEU A 20 22.68 -22.63 -3.50
CA LEU A 20 22.04 -21.46 -2.91
C LEU A 20 22.53 -21.41 -1.46
N GLY A 21 23.41 -20.45 -1.15
CA GLY A 21 23.96 -20.26 0.18
C GLY A 21 22.81 -20.13 1.18
N GLN A 22 22.66 -21.11 2.06
CA GLN A 22 21.66 -21.04 3.11
C GLN A 22 22.09 -19.99 4.13
N VAL A 23 21.18 -19.09 4.49
CA VAL A 23 21.39 -18.17 5.61
C VAL A 23 21.55 -18.99 6.87
N THR A 24 22.68 -18.84 7.56
CA THR A 24 22.89 -19.48 8.87
C THR A 24 22.31 -18.61 9.98
N ASP A 25 21.90 -19.23 11.09
CA ASP A 25 21.43 -18.50 12.27
C ASP A 25 22.49 -17.56 12.85
N ALA A 26 23.78 -17.84 12.64
CA ALA A 26 24.87 -16.94 13.05
C ALA A 26 24.89 -15.69 12.19
N THR A 27 24.93 -15.84 10.86
CA THR A 27 24.94 -14.71 9.92
C THR A 27 23.70 -13.83 10.03
N GLN A 28 22.52 -14.43 10.25
CA GLN A 28 21.30 -13.66 10.47
C GLN A 28 21.35 -12.86 11.78
N ARG A 29 21.84 -13.47 12.88
CA ARG A 29 21.98 -12.76 14.16
C ARG A 29 22.95 -11.59 14.05
N ASP A 30 24.07 -11.76 13.37
CA ASP A 30 25.03 -10.68 13.14
C ASP A 30 24.40 -9.55 12.31
N PHE A 31 23.64 -9.88 11.27
CA PHE A 31 22.90 -8.90 10.49
C PHE A 31 21.85 -8.15 11.33
N HIS A 32 21.08 -8.86 12.14
CA HIS A 32 20.11 -8.28 13.07
C HIS A 32 20.77 -7.32 14.07
N THR A 33 21.91 -7.70 14.64
CA THR A 33 22.68 -6.84 15.55
C THR A 33 23.15 -5.57 14.83
N ARG A 34 23.63 -5.68 13.59
CA ARG A 34 24.01 -4.51 12.78
C ARG A 34 22.82 -3.59 12.54
N VAL A 35 21.69 -4.14 12.10
CA VAL A 35 20.45 -3.38 11.88
C VAL A 35 20.02 -2.66 13.16
N THR A 36 20.00 -3.37 14.28
CA THR A 36 19.65 -2.78 15.57
C THR A 36 20.59 -1.64 15.95
N ASN A 37 21.91 -1.82 15.81
CA ASN A 37 22.88 -0.78 16.17
C ASN A 37 22.74 0.49 15.32
N VAL A 38 22.52 0.33 14.01
CA VAL A 38 22.38 1.48 13.08
C VAL A 38 21.03 2.19 13.28
N TYR A 39 19.95 1.43 13.49
CA TYR A 39 18.58 1.95 13.51
C TYR A 39 17.97 2.10 14.91
N ASN A 40 18.77 2.01 15.98
CA ASN A 40 18.30 2.26 17.35
C ASN A 40 18.12 3.76 17.65
N PHE A 41 17.31 4.44 16.84
CA PHE A 41 16.90 5.83 17.02
C PHE A 41 15.57 6.08 16.27
N SER A 42 14.92 7.20 16.60
CA SER A 42 13.77 7.71 15.84
C SER A 42 14.15 9.05 15.19
N PRO A 43 14.19 9.14 13.84
CA PRO A 43 14.46 10.38 13.11
C PRO A 43 13.80 11.66 13.67
N HIS A 44 12.55 11.58 14.12
CA HIS A 44 11.82 12.74 14.65
C HIS A 44 12.25 13.18 16.05
N LEU A 45 13.05 12.38 16.78
CA LEU A 45 13.52 12.66 18.14
C LEU A 45 14.98 13.08 18.22
N VAL A 46 15.72 13.06 17.10
CA VAL A 46 17.14 13.40 17.05
C VAL A 46 17.38 14.82 16.54
N THR A 47 18.45 15.45 17.01
CA THR A 47 18.87 16.78 16.54
C THR A 47 19.41 16.75 15.12
N PRO A 48 19.47 17.89 14.39
CA PRO A 48 20.05 17.94 13.05
C PRO A 48 21.50 17.43 12.97
N SER A 49 22.30 17.66 14.01
CA SER A 49 23.68 17.14 14.07
C SER A 49 23.70 15.62 14.17
N GLN A 50 22.85 15.04 15.02
CA GLN A 50 22.71 13.59 15.15
C GLN A 50 22.12 12.96 13.88
N GLN A 51 21.18 13.62 13.21
CA GLN A 51 20.64 13.16 11.93
C GLN A 51 21.74 13.01 10.88
N LYS A 52 22.67 13.97 10.79
CA LYS A 52 23.80 13.90 9.85
C LYS A 52 24.74 12.72 10.16
N GLU A 53 25.05 12.50 11.43
CA GLU A 53 25.88 11.37 11.87
C GLU A 53 25.20 10.03 11.54
N LYS A 54 23.92 9.89 11.90
CA LYS A 54 23.13 8.69 11.60
C LYS A 54 22.94 8.44 10.12
N ALA A 55 22.79 9.48 9.31
CA ALA A 55 22.74 9.35 7.86
C ALA A 55 24.02 8.70 7.30
N SER A 56 25.20 9.12 7.79
CA SER A 56 26.47 8.53 7.36
C SER A 56 26.62 7.06 7.78
N GLU A 57 26.11 6.68 8.95
CA GLU A 57 26.07 5.27 9.39
C GLU A 57 25.16 4.43 8.49
N MET A 58 23.95 4.93 8.19
CA MET A 58 23.00 4.28 7.29
C MET A 58 23.53 4.14 5.87
N ASP A 59 24.15 5.19 5.31
CA ASP A 59 24.76 5.15 3.97
C ASP A 59 25.83 4.05 3.87
N SER A 60 26.66 3.93 4.91
CA SER A 60 27.69 2.89 4.98
C SER A 60 27.05 1.50 5.05
N PHE A 61 26.04 1.34 5.89
CA PHE A 61 25.27 0.10 5.98
C PHE A 61 24.62 -0.29 4.63
N TRP A 62 23.95 0.65 3.95
CA TRP A 62 23.33 0.40 2.65
C TRP A 62 24.35 0.00 1.58
N LYS A 63 25.51 0.66 1.56
CA LYS A 63 26.59 0.35 0.62
C LYS A 63 27.04 -1.10 0.81
N ASP A 64 27.22 -1.54 2.05
CA ASP A 64 27.61 -2.91 2.37
C ASP A 64 26.52 -3.91 1.95
N VAL A 65 25.24 -3.63 2.24
CA VAL A 65 24.12 -4.49 1.85
C VAL A 65 24.03 -4.63 0.32
N LYS A 66 24.24 -3.53 -0.42
CA LYS A 66 24.18 -3.51 -1.89
C LYS A 66 25.40 -4.13 -2.56
N ALA A 67 26.52 -4.31 -1.83
CA ALA A 67 27.75 -4.84 -2.41
C ALA A 67 27.64 -6.35 -2.74
N ASP A 68 26.80 -7.10 -2.02
CA ASP A 68 26.55 -8.52 -2.29
C ASP A 68 25.05 -8.86 -2.14
N PRO A 69 24.22 -8.54 -3.14
CA PRO A 69 22.78 -8.80 -3.07
C PRO A 69 22.45 -10.29 -2.90
N ALA A 70 23.28 -11.19 -3.43
CA ALA A 70 23.03 -12.63 -3.35
C ALA A 70 23.07 -13.13 -1.90
N ALA A 71 24.02 -12.62 -1.10
CA ALA A 71 24.09 -12.92 0.33
C ALA A 71 23.08 -12.10 1.15
N MET A 72 22.87 -10.83 0.81
CA MET A 72 22.18 -9.88 1.68
C MET A 72 20.66 -9.86 1.53
N LEU A 73 20.11 -10.12 0.34
CA LEU A 73 18.66 -10.13 0.12
C LEU A 73 17.93 -11.13 1.03
N PRO A 74 18.38 -12.39 1.18
CA PRO A 74 17.77 -13.31 2.14
C PRO A 74 17.72 -12.77 3.57
N MET A 75 18.79 -12.11 4.05
CA MET A 75 18.84 -11.57 5.40
C MET A 75 17.92 -10.36 5.59
N LEU A 76 17.87 -9.48 4.58
CA LEU A 76 16.96 -8.34 4.56
C LEU A 76 15.49 -8.77 4.61
N ARG A 77 15.13 -9.82 3.85
CA ARG A 77 13.78 -10.39 3.88
C ARG A 77 13.40 -10.92 5.26
N VAL A 78 14.32 -11.56 5.96
CA VAL A 78 14.10 -12.03 7.34
C VAL A 78 13.88 -10.86 8.29
N GLU A 79 14.69 -9.80 8.20
CA GLU A 79 14.53 -8.62 9.05
C GLU A 79 13.21 -7.87 8.83
N LEU A 80 12.73 -7.76 7.58
CA LEU A 80 11.44 -7.11 7.32
C LEU A 80 10.24 -7.88 7.89
N LYS A 81 10.37 -9.18 8.12
CA LYS A 81 9.34 -10.01 8.78
C LYS A 81 9.46 -10.00 10.31
N ASN A 82 10.58 -9.55 10.84
CA ASN A 82 10.89 -9.67 12.26
C ASN A 82 10.23 -8.54 13.07
N SER A 83 9.34 -8.91 13.98
CA SER A 83 8.61 -7.96 14.82
C SER A 83 9.48 -7.25 15.87
N ALA A 84 10.72 -7.73 16.11
CA ALA A 84 11.69 -7.09 16.97
C ALA A 84 12.56 -6.05 16.24
N THR A 85 12.54 -6.03 14.91
CA THR A 85 13.36 -5.11 14.12
C THR A 85 12.87 -3.66 14.29
N PRO A 86 13.78 -2.67 14.46
CA PRO A 86 13.43 -1.27 14.69
C PRO A 86 12.42 -0.74 13.67
N ARG A 87 11.44 0.05 14.13
CA ARG A 87 10.34 0.54 13.29
C ARG A 87 10.81 1.37 12.10
N PHE A 88 11.81 2.24 12.30
CA PHE A 88 12.35 3.04 11.20
C PHE A 88 13.02 2.18 10.12
N PHE A 89 13.72 1.11 10.51
CA PHE A 89 14.30 0.15 9.55
C PHE A 89 13.23 -0.55 8.71
N ARG A 90 12.02 -0.78 9.20
CA ARG A 90 11.00 -1.48 8.40
C ARG A 90 10.48 -0.69 7.23
N TYR A 91 10.57 0.64 7.28
CA TYR A 91 10.35 1.51 6.14
C TYR A 91 11.61 1.62 5.28
N ASP A 92 12.75 1.89 5.92
CA ASP A 92 13.98 2.19 5.22
C ASP A 92 14.62 0.94 4.55
N GLY A 93 14.64 -0.18 5.26
CA GLY A 93 14.99 -1.50 4.76
C GLY A 93 14.02 -2.00 3.67
N ALA A 94 12.75 -1.57 3.69
CA ALA A 94 11.81 -1.83 2.60
C ALA A 94 12.22 -1.07 1.33
N ALA A 95 12.55 0.22 1.45
CA ALA A 95 13.10 0.99 0.34
C ALA A 95 14.41 0.38 -0.20
N LEU A 96 15.26 -0.11 0.70
CA LEU A 96 16.50 -0.80 0.37
C LEU A 96 16.22 -2.09 -0.42
N LEU A 97 15.26 -2.92 0.02
CA LEU A 97 14.84 -4.13 -0.69
C LEU A 97 14.35 -3.80 -2.10
N LEU A 98 13.45 -2.82 -2.23
CA LEU A 98 12.94 -2.37 -3.54
C LEU A 98 14.02 -1.79 -4.44
N SER A 99 15.14 -1.30 -3.90
CA SER A 99 16.25 -0.82 -4.73
C SER A 99 17.08 -1.96 -5.35
N MET A 100 16.89 -3.20 -4.90
CA MET A 100 17.65 -4.38 -5.33
C MET A 100 16.79 -5.47 -5.93
N SER A 101 15.47 -5.48 -5.65
CA SER A 101 14.52 -6.48 -6.15
C SER A 101 13.14 -5.88 -6.37
N HIS A 102 12.51 -6.31 -7.46
CA HIS A 102 11.12 -5.99 -7.86
C HIS A 102 10.33 -7.27 -8.13
N SER A 103 10.69 -8.38 -7.49
CA SER A 103 9.87 -9.58 -7.59
C SER A 103 8.55 -9.37 -6.83
N PRO A 104 7.41 -9.91 -7.31
CA PRO A 104 6.13 -9.78 -6.62
C PRO A 104 6.15 -10.17 -5.14
N ASP A 105 6.93 -11.21 -4.79
CA ASP A 105 7.08 -11.66 -3.39
C ASP A 105 7.78 -10.62 -2.51
N ASP A 106 8.77 -9.92 -3.06
CA ASP A 106 9.50 -8.86 -2.33
C ASP A 106 8.66 -7.58 -2.23
N GLU A 107 7.89 -7.25 -3.26
CA GLU A 107 6.94 -6.12 -3.22
C GLU A 107 5.83 -6.37 -2.20
N GLN A 108 5.27 -7.58 -2.15
CA GLN A 108 4.29 -7.95 -1.12
C GLN A 108 4.92 -7.92 0.27
N LEU A 109 6.14 -8.44 0.44
CA LEU A 109 6.85 -8.38 1.71
C LEU A 109 7.04 -6.93 2.19
N VAL A 110 7.37 -6.01 1.28
CA VAL A 110 7.45 -4.60 1.62
C VAL A 110 6.09 -4.05 2.00
N ALA A 111 5.04 -4.32 1.23
CA ALA A 111 3.68 -3.87 1.57
C ALA A 111 3.26 -4.35 2.97
N ASP A 112 3.63 -5.58 3.35
CA ASP A 112 3.35 -6.18 4.66
C ASP A 112 4.17 -5.56 5.81
N SER A 113 5.37 -5.02 5.53
CA SER A 113 6.23 -4.41 6.57
C SER A 113 5.84 -2.96 6.89
N LEU A 114 5.32 -2.22 5.92
CA LEU A 114 5.01 -0.79 6.05
C LEU A 114 4.04 -0.39 7.17
N PRO A 115 3.00 -1.18 7.55
CA PRO A 115 2.11 -0.85 8.68
C PRO A 115 2.81 -0.73 10.03
N SER A 116 4.05 -1.20 10.14
CA SER A 116 4.80 -1.15 11.39
C SER A 116 5.79 0.01 11.49
N ALA A 117 5.96 0.76 10.40
CA ALA A 117 6.73 2.00 10.40
C ALA A 117 6.11 3.06 11.32
N ASP A 118 6.92 3.98 11.81
CA ASP A 118 6.42 5.19 12.46
C ASP A 118 6.24 6.29 11.42
N LEU A 119 5.00 6.77 11.24
CA LEU A 119 4.73 7.84 10.27
C LEU A 119 5.39 9.17 10.66
N ALA A 120 5.77 9.37 11.93
CA ALA A 120 6.53 10.56 12.33
C ALA A 120 7.98 10.53 11.81
N ASP A 121 8.53 9.34 11.54
CA ASP A 121 9.90 9.14 11.04
C ASP A 121 10.00 9.20 9.51
N VAL A 122 8.87 9.29 8.82
CA VAL A 122 8.79 9.22 7.36
C VAL A 122 8.05 10.43 6.80
N THR A 123 8.59 11.06 5.76
CA THR A 123 7.86 12.16 5.11
C THR A 123 6.56 11.63 4.48
N PRO A 124 5.39 12.29 4.64
CA PRO A 124 4.13 11.82 4.10
C PRO A 124 4.15 11.53 2.59
N LEU A 125 4.86 12.35 1.82
CA LEU A 125 5.00 12.16 0.37
C LEU A 125 5.80 10.88 0.03
N ALA A 126 6.89 10.59 0.75
CA ALA A 126 7.68 9.39 0.50
C ALA A 126 6.88 8.12 0.87
N TYR A 127 6.20 8.13 2.00
CA TYR A 127 5.31 7.02 2.40
C TYR A 127 4.21 6.80 1.36
N PHE A 128 3.51 7.86 0.98
CA PHE A 128 2.45 7.81 -0.03
C PHE A 128 2.97 7.25 -1.35
N ASN A 129 4.08 7.76 -1.89
CA ASN A 129 4.61 7.31 -3.17
C ASN A 129 5.03 5.84 -3.16
N MET A 130 5.58 5.35 -2.04
CA MET A 130 5.96 3.95 -1.90
C MET A 130 4.72 3.04 -1.89
N VAL A 131 3.73 3.34 -1.05
CA VAL A 131 2.49 2.56 -0.96
C VAL A 131 1.72 2.63 -2.29
N HIS A 132 1.67 3.81 -2.92
CA HIS A 132 0.99 4.00 -4.19
C HIS A 132 1.62 3.16 -5.30
N ARG A 133 2.95 3.20 -5.42
CA ARG A 133 3.68 2.38 -6.38
C ARG A 133 3.39 0.89 -6.19
N LEU A 134 3.50 0.39 -4.96
CA LEU A 134 3.22 -1.02 -4.65
C LEU A 134 1.79 -1.42 -5.04
N ALA A 135 0.81 -0.53 -4.82
CA ALA A 135 -0.56 -0.76 -5.24
C ALA A 135 -0.71 -0.85 -6.77
N VAL A 136 0.00 0.01 -7.50
CA VAL A 136 0.04 0.01 -8.98
C VAL A 136 0.71 -1.26 -9.50
N ASP A 137 1.77 -1.71 -8.84
CA ASP A 137 2.51 -2.94 -9.18
C ASP A 137 1.74 -4.22 -8.76
N GLY A 138 0.63 -4.07 -8.03
CA GLY A 138 -0.35 -5.12 -7.74
C GLY A 138 -0.17 -5.80 -6.38
N ALA A 139 0.74 -5.32 -5.53
CA ALA A 139 0.86 -5.78 -4.15
C ALA A 139 -0.37 -5.36 -3.33
N ASP A 140 -0.81 -6.22 -2.41
CA ASP A 140 -1.89 -5.88 -1.48
C ASP A 140 -1.38 -4.90 -0.43
N VAL A 141 -1.65 -3.62 -0.65
CA VAL A 141 -1.27 -2.52 0.25
C VAL A 141 -2.36 -2.16 1.26
N THR A 142 -3.40 -2.97 1.42
CA THR A 142 -4.59 -2.60 2.22
C THR A 142 -4.20 -2.15 3.63
N GLN A 143 -3.34 -2.90 4.33
CA GLN A 143 -2.92 -2.54 5.69
C GLN A 143 -2.00 -1.32 5.71
N ALA A 144 -1.09 -1.17 4.73
CA ALA A 144 -0.22 -0.01 4.63
C ALA A 144 -1.02 1.27 4.34
N ALA A 145 -2.06 1.18 3.50
CA ALA A 145 -2.98 2.29 3.27
C ALA A 145 -3.79 2.62 4.52
N LEU A 146 -4.28 1.64 5.27
CA LEU A 146 -5.03 1.88 6.51
C LEU A 146 -4.15 2.49 7.62
N HIS A 147 -2.84 2.23 7.62
CA HIS A 147 -1.88 2.81 8.57
C HIS A 147 -1.88 4.34 8.59
N LEU A 148 -2.24 4.98 7.48
CA LEU A 148 -2.41 6.44 7.38
C LEU A 148 -3.41 7.01 8.40
N LEU A 149 -4.33 6.18 8.87
CA LEU A 149 -5.36 6.57 9.85
C LEU A 149 -4.77 6.83 11.24
N ASP A 150 -3.56 6.35 11.52
CA ASP A 150 -2.83 6.60 12.76
C ASP A 150 -2.37 8.06 12.89
N ASP A 151 -2.11 8.73 11.77
CA ASP A 151 -1.80 10.17 11.75
C ASP A 151 -3.04 11.01 11.35
N PRO A 152 -3.68 11.74 12.28
CA PRO A 152 -4.80 12.63 11.96
C PRO A 152 -4.46 13.81 11.05
N LYS A 153 -3.16 14.14 10.90
CA LYS A 153 -2.68 15.26 10.11
C LYS A 153 -2.05 14.82 8.79
N PHE A 154 -2.13 13.55 8.44
CA PHE A 154 -1.53 13.03 7.22
C PHE A 154 -2.01 13.80 5.99
N THR A 155 -1.07 14.45 5.33
CA THR A 155 -1.30 15.29 4.16
C THR A 155 -0.14 15.14 3.18
N VAL A 156 -0.46 15.03 1.89
CA VAL A 156 0.53 14.88 0.82
C VAL A 156 0.39 16.06 -0.13
N THR A 157 1.49 16.79 -0.35
CA THR A 157 1.51 17.96 -1.23
C THR A 157 2.36 17.65 -2.47
N PHE A 158 1.75 17.72 -3.64
CA PHE A 158 2.39 17.61 -4.95
C PHE A 158 2.65 19.01 -5.49
N THR A 159 3.83 19.56 -5.22
CA THR A 159 4.18 20.96 -5.55
C THR A 159 4.08 21.25 -7.06
N GLN A 160 4.50 20.30 -7.90
CA GLN A 160 4.45 20.45 -9.37
C GLN A 160 3.02 20.52 -9.93
N GLN A 161 2.03 20.01 -9.18
CA GLN A 161 0.62 19.96 -9.57
C GLN A 161 -0.25 20.94 -8.79
N ASN A 162 0.33 21.69 -7.84
CA ASN A 162 -0.40 22.54 -6.89
C ASN A 162 -1.56 21.80 -6.19
N MET A 163 -1.36 20.52 -5.89
CA MET A 163 -2.39 19.61 -5.38
C MET A 163 -2.01 19.12 -3.98
N THR A 164 -2.97 19.16 -3.06
CA THR A 164 -2.81 18.63 -1.71
C THR A 164 -3.86 17.56 -1.44
N LEU A 165 -3.42 16.33 -1.23
CA LEU A 165 -4.25 15.24 -0.77
C LEU A 165 -4.31 15.24 0.75
N LYS A 166 -5.52 15.48 1.28
CA LYS A 166 -5.83 15.19 2.68
C LYS A 166 -6.01 13.70 2.88
N ARG A 167 -5.84 13.23 4.11
CA ARG A 167 -5.97 11.82 4.51
C ARG A 167 -7.11 11.02 3.85
N PRO A 168 -8.37 11.49 3.78
CA PRO A 168 -9.44 10.71 3.12
C PRO A 168 -9.15 10.42 1.64
N MET A 169 -8.63 11.40 0.91
CA MET A 169 -8.33 11.24 -0.51
C MET A 169 -6.99 10.52 -0.74
N ALA A 170 -6.01 10.70 0.14
CA ALA A 170 -4.79 9.88 0.11
C ALA A 170 -5.13 8.39 0.24
N LEU A 171 -6.02 8.03 1.18
CA LEU A 171 -6.52 6.66 1.34
C LEU A 171 -7.19 6.13 0.07
N VAL A 172 -8.03 6.95 -0.59
CA VAL A 172 -8.67 6.59 -1.87
C VAL A 172 -7.65 6.29 -2.96
N PHE A 173 -6.64 7.16 -3.14
CA PHE A 173 -5.62 6.96 -4.19
C PHE A 173 -4.73 5.74 -3.94
N LEU A 174 -4.53 5.32 -2.69
CA LEU A 174 -3.72 4.14 -2.37
C LEU A 174 -4.49 2.82 -2.52
N LEU A 175 -5.81 2.83 -2.31
CA LEU A 175 -6.64 1.64 -2.42
C LEU A 175 -7.19 1.42 -3.83
N LEU A 176 -7.52 2.50 -4.56
CA LEU A 176 -8.15 2.39 -5.88
C LEU A 176 -7.34 1.70 -6.97
N PRO A 177 -5.99 1.63 -6.97
CA PRO A 177 -5.28 0.79 -7.92
C PRO A 177 -5.61 -0.71 -7.79
N LEU A 178 -6.04 -1.15 -6.61
CA LEU A 178 -6.39 -2.54 -6.32
C LEU A 178 -7.86 -2.87 -6.63
N PRO A 179 -8.20 -4.14 -6.92
CA PRO A 179 -9.57 -4.62 -6.94
C PRO A 179 -10.30 -4.32 -5.61
N GLU A 180 -11.51 -3.77 -5.67
CA GLU A 180 -12.21 -3.26 -4.49
C GLU A 180 -12.64 -4.36 -3.50
N ASP A 181 -12.79 -5.59 -3.98
CA ASP A 181 -13.05 -6.79 -3.18
C ASP A 181 -11.86 -7.18 -2.27
N LYS A 182 -10.65 -6.67 -2.54
CA LYS A 182 -9.47 -6.89 -1.68
C LYS A 182 -9.51 -6.09 -0.38
N TRP A 183 -10.12 -4.90 -0.39
CA TRP A 183 -9.99 -3.93 0.72
C TRP A 183 -11.32 -3.43 1.30
N ALA A 184 -12.45 -3.64 0.63
CA ALA A 184 -13.75 -3.16 1.12
C ALA A 184 -14.10 -3.68 2.52
N ASP A 185 -13.85 -4.97 2.79
CA ASP A 185 -14.15 -5.57 4.10
C ASP A 185 -13.21 -5.05 5.20
N ALA A 186 -11.96 -4.73 4.84
CA ALA A 186 -11.02 -4.10 5.75
C ALA A 186 -11.50 -2.70 6.17
N LEU A 187 -12.04 -1.91 5.23
CA LEU A 187 -12.66 -0.62 5.58
C LEU A 187 -13.84 -0.77 6.55
N VAL A 188 -14.73 -1.73 6.29
CA VAL A 188 -15.89 -1.99 7.17
C VAL A 188 -15.41 -2.38 8.57
N THR A 189 -14.42 -3.26 8.63
CA THR A 189 -13.79 -3.70 9.88
C THR A 189 -13.19 -2.53 10.65
N GLU A 190 -12.40 -1.68 9.99
CA GLU A 190 -11.77 -0.53 10.63
C GLU A 190 -12.78 0.55 11.03
N PHE A 191 -13.87 0.75 10.26
CA PHE A 191 -14.93 1.70 10.64
C PHE A 191 -15.63 1.32 11.94
N ASN A 192 -15.88 0.02 12.13
CA ASN A 192 -16.50 -0.51 13.34
C ASN A 192 -15.59 -0.46 14.56
N LYS A 193 -14.27 -0.57 14.37
CA LYS A 193 -13.27 -0.43 15.45
C LYS A 193 -12.97 1.02 15.80
N ALA A 194 -13.04 1.92 14.81
CA ALA A 194 -12.64 3.31 14.96
C ALA A 194 -13.47 4.02 16.04
N LYS A 195 -12.78 4.75 16.93
CA LYS A 195 -13.41 5.58 17.96
C LYS A 195 -13.44 7.06 17.60
N LYS A 196 -12.53 7.51 16.73
CA LYS A 196 -12.37 8.92 16.34
C LYS A 196 -13.21 9.24 15.11
N ASP A 197 -13.91 10.38 15.17
CA ASP A 197 -14.77 10.84 14.08
C ASP A 197 -13.99 11.14 12.79
N GLU A 198 -12.79 11.70 12.92
CA GLU A 198 -11.93 12.01 11.77
C GLU A 198 -11.47 10.74 11.03
N THR A 199 -11.36 9.62 11.75
CA THR A 199 -11.04 8.31 11.15
C THR A 199 -12.27 7.74 10.46
N LYS A 200 -13.44 7.78 11.12
CA LYS A 200 -14.71 7.32 10.53
C LYS A 200 -15.08 8.09 9.26
N THR A 201 -14.91 9.40 9.24
CA THR A 201 -15.20 10.24 8.06
C THR A 201 -14.24 9.95 6.89
N ALA A 202 -12.95 9.70 7.17
CA ALA A 202 -12.00 9.26 6.16
C ALA A 202 -12.38 7.89 5.57
N LEU A 203 -12.78 6.94 6.41
CA LEU A 203 -13.25 5.62 6.00
C LEU A 203 -14.54 5.69 5.16
N LEU A 204 -15.52 6.52 5.54
CA LEU A 204 -16.74 6.75 4.75
C LEU A 204 -16.43 7.28 3.35
N THR A 205 -15.42 8.14 3.22
CA THR A 205 -14.95 8.61 1.91
C THR A 205 -14.41 7.45 1.07
N ALA A 206 -13.49 6.64 1.61
CA ALA A 206 -12.95 5.48 0.89
C ALA A 206 -14.04 4.45 0.53
N MET A 207 -14.98 4.20 1.44
CA MET A 207 -16.16 3.35 1.23
C MET A 207 -17.04 3.84 0.08
N PHE A 208 -17.26 5.16 -0.03
CA PHE A 208 -17.99 5.72 -1.15
C PHE A 208 -17.27 5.45 -2.48
N PHE A 209 -15.94 5.57 -2.52
CA PHE A 209 -15.19 5.23 -3.74
C PHE A 209 -15.14 3.71 -4.01
N ALA A 210 -15.24 2.84 -3.00
CA ALA A 210 -15.30 1.39 -3.21
C ALA A 210 -16.47 0.98 -4.12
N GLN A 211 -17.63 1.62 -3.93
CA GLN A 211 -18.87 1.27 -4.61
C GLN A 211 -19.20 -0.22 -4.45
N MET A 212 -19.13 -0.72 -3.21
CA MET A 212 -19.42 -2.12 -2.86
C MET A 212 -20.70 -2.20 -2.01
N PRO A 213 -21.51 -3.28 -2.10
CA PRO A 213 -22.75 -3.39 -1.33
C PRO A 213 -22.56 -3.23 0.18
N GLN A 214 -21.52 -3.85 0.75
CA GLN A 214 -21.23 -3.77 2.17
C GLN A 214 -20.80 -2.37 2.62
N THR A 215 -20.09 -1.62 1.78
CA THR A 215 -19.66 -0.24 2.09
C THR A 215 -20.85 0.72 2.01
N ASP A 216 -21.74 0.53 1.03
CA ASP A 216 -22.98 1.32 0.92
C ASP A 216 -23.91 1.11 2.12
N ALA A 217 -24.00 -0.12 2.63
CA ALA A 217 -24.79 -0.43 3.81
C ALA A 217 -24.28 0.32 5.05
N VAL A 218 -22.95 0.39 5.24
CA VAL A 218 -22.34 1.18 6.33
C VAL A 218 -22.63 2.66 6.18
N ILE A 219 -22.50 3.22 4.96
CA ILE A 219 -22.82 4.63 4.70
C ILE A 219 -24.29 4.93 5.01
N ALA A 220 -25.21 4.08 4.55
CA ALA A 220 -26.64 4.25 4.79
C ALA A 220 -26.99 4.17 6.28
N GLN A 221 -26.41 3.20 7.01
CA GLN A 221 -26.61 3.05 8.44
C GLN A 221 -26.05 4.27 9.21
N ALA A 222 -24.85 4.73 8.88
CA ALA A 222 -24.22 5.88 9.53
C ALA A 222 -25.02 7.18 9.33
N ALA A 223 -25.76 7.31 8.22
CA ALA A 223 -26.63 8.45 7.95
C ALA A 223 -27.94 8.44 8.79
N GLN A 224 -28.43 7.25 9.18
CA GLN A 224 -29.72 7.09 9.87
C GLN A 224 -29.67 7.38 11.39
N GLY A 225 -28.48 7.37 12.01
CA GLY A 225 -28.31 7.71 13.43
C GLY A 225 -27.32 6.81 14.17
N GLY A 226 -27.14 7.05 15.47
CA GLY A 226 -26.23 6.27 16.34
C GLY A 226 -24.74 6.59 16.18
N GLN A 227 -24.38 7.51 15.28
CA GLN A 227 -23.05 8.08 15.15
C GLN A 227 -23.03 9.53 15.68
N SER A 228 -21.85 10.13 15.77
CA SER A 228 -21.74 11.56 16.05
C SER A 228 -22.29 12.41 14.90
N ALA A 229 -22.56 13.69 15.17
CA ALA A 229 -23.04 14.63 14.16
C ALA A 229 -22.07 14.77 12.97
N ALA A 230 -20.75 14.72 13.21
CA ALA A 230 -19.74 14.83 12.16
C ALA A 230 -19.78 13.62 11.22
N VAL A 231 -19.83 12.40 11.78
CA VAL A 231 -19.90 11.16 11.02
C VAL A 231 -21.23 11.05 10.26
N GLN A 232 -22.35 11.39 10.91
CA GLN A 232 -23.66 11.39 10.28
C GLN A 232 -23.75 12.39 9.12
N SER A 233 -23.21 13.60 9.30
CA SER A 233 -23.16 14.63 8.24
C SER A 233 -22.37 14.15 7.02
N GLU A 234 -21.19 13.55 7.26
CA GLU A 234 -20.38 12.97 6.19
C GLU A 234 -21.09 11.82 5.47
N ALA A 235 -21.73 10.91 6.21
CA ALA A 235 -22.51 9.82 5.64
C ALA A 235 -23.69 10.37 4.80
N GLN A 236 -24.42 11.36 5.30
CA GLN A 236 -25.52 12.01 4.58
C GLN A 236 -25.04 12.71 3.31
N ARG A 237 -23.83 13.32 3.31
CA ARG A 237 -23.20 13.87 2.10
C ARG A 237 -23.09 12.81 1.02
N TRP A 238 -22.63 11.60 1.37
CA TRP A 238 -22.47 10.51 0.41
C TRP A 238 -23.80 9.89 -0.04
N VAL A 239 -24.80 9.79 0.85
CA VAL A 239 -26.17 9.42 0.48
C VAL A 239 -26.75 10.41 -0.55
N ASN A 240 -26.61 11.71 -0.30
CA ASN A 240 -27.08 12.76 -1.21
C ASN A 240 -26.33 12.75 -2.54
N THR A 241 -25.01 12.57 -2.50
CA THR A 241 -24.16 12.44 -3.70
C THR A 241 -24.59 11.25 -4.55
N THR A 242 -24.92 10.13 -3.93
CA THR A 242 -25.45 8.92 -4.58
C THR A 242 -26.81 9.20 -5.24
N ALA A 243 -27.72 9.90 -4.56
CA ALA A 243 -29.00 10.30 -5.12
C ALA A 243 -28.84 11.22 -6.35
N ASN A 244 -27.92 12.20 -6.28
CA ASN A 244 -27.63 13.12 -7.38
C ASN A 244 -26.97 12.40 -8.58
N ALA A 245 -26.02 11.50 -8.34
CA ALA A 245 -25.37 10.72 -9.38
C ALA A 245 -26.37 9.86 -10.17
N ARG A 246 -27.41 9.33 -9.52
CA ARG A 246 -28.50 8.59 -10.18
C ARG A 246 -29.33 9.43 -11.14
N GLN A 247 -29.34 10.76 -10.98
CA GLN A 247 -30.07 11.70 -11.83
C GLN A 247 -29.17 12.35 -12.90
N THR A 248 -27.86 12.39 -12.66
CA THR A 248 -26.87 13.07 -13.50
C THR A 248 -26.53 12.25 -14.74
N LYS A 249 -26.56 12.82 -15.95
CA LYS A 249 -26.12 12.08 -17.15
C LYS A 249 -24.59 12.05 -17.26
N TYR A 250 -23.97 10.91 -16.94
CA TYR A 250 -22.55 10.69 -17.22
C TYR A 250 -22.37 10.13 -18.63
N GLN A 251 -21.46 10.73 -19.40
CA GLN A 251 -21.12 10.30 -20.78
C GLN A 251 -20.15 9.11 -20.82
N ILE A 252 -19.85 8.50 -19.67
CA ILE A 252 -18.93 7.37 -19.55
C ILE A 252 -19.66 6.10 -19.99
N LYS A 253 -19.17 5.51 -21.09
CA LYS A 253 -19.69 4.28 -21.68
C LYS A 253 -19.02 3.06 -21.03
N GLY A 254 -19.66 1.91 -21.16
CA GLY A 254 -19.14 0.62 -20.71
C GLY A 254 -20.00 -0.07 -19.65
N LYS A 255 -19.68 -1.34 -19.42
CA LYS A 255 -20.24 -2.17 -18.35
C LYS A 255 -19.46 -1.93 -17.05
N GLU A 256 -20.04 -2.32 -15.91
CA GLU A 256 -19.43 -2.13 -14.60
C GLU A 256 -17.97 -2.63 -14.50
N PRO A 257 -17.60 -3.85 -14.95
CA PRO A 257 -16.21 -4.32 -14.89
C PRO A 257 -15.23 -3.46 -15.68
N GLU A 258 -15.66 -2.94 -16.85
CA GLU A 258 -14.84 -2.08 -17.71
C GLU A 258 -14.59 -0.73 -17.04
N ILE A 259 -15.61 -0.15 -16.41
CA ILE A 259 -15.48 1.14 -15.70
C ILE A 259 -14.63 0.98 -14.45
N ARG A 260 -14.77 -0.11 -13.69
CA ARG A 260 -13.87 -0.39 -12.57
C ARG A 260 -12.42 -0.53 -13.03
N GLY A 261 -12.18 -1.29 -14.10
CA GLY A 261 -10.84 -1.42 -14.70
C GLY A 261 -10.25 -0.07 -15.13
N ALA A 262 -11.02 0.74 -15.85
CA ALA A 262 -10.60 2.09 -16.25
C ALA A 262 -10.33 3.01 -15.05
N ARG A 263 -11.13 2.88 -13.99
CA ARG A 263 -10.95 3.65 -12.74
C ARG A 263 -9.65 3.27 -12.03
N ARG A 264 -9.34 1.97 -11.92
CA ARG A 264 -8.06 1.50 -11.35
C ARG A 264 -6.88 2.01 -12.16
N GLN A 265 -6.96 1.88 -13.48
CA GLN A 265 -5.93 2.41 -14.38
C GLN A 265 -5.74 3.92 -14.20
N ARG A 266 -6.84 4.67 -14.04
CA ARG A 266 -6.75 6.11 -13.82
C ARG A 266 -6.14 6.49 -12.48
N ALA A 267 -6.37 5.69 -11.44
CA ALA A 267 -5.80 5.86 -10.12
C ALA A 267 -4.28 5.60 -10.04
N THR A 268 -3.66 5.07 -11.11
CA THR A 268 -2.19 4.99 -11.24
C THR A 268 -1.55 6.37 -11.43
N GLU A 269 -2.33 7.38 -11.79
CA GLU A 269 -1.89 8.77 -11.88
C GLU A 269 -2.53 9.61 -10.78
N VAL A 270 -1.71 10.38 -10.05
CA VAL A 270 -2.20 11.36 -9.07
C VAL A 270 -2.19 12.73 -9.74
N SER A 271 -3.38 13.31 -9.94
CA SER A 271 -3.58 14.66 -10.47
C SER A 271 -5.03 15.10 -10.29
N ASP A 272 -5.32 16.40 -10.45
CA ASP A 272 -6.70 16.92 -10.45
C ASP A 272 -7.55 16.33 -11.59
N ALA A 273 -6.94 16.12 -12.77
CA ALA A 273 -7.61 15.46 -13.89
C ALA A 273 -7.97 14.01 -13.54
N ALA A 274 -7.05 13.27 -12.93
CA ALA A 274 -7.31 11.90 -12.49
C ALA A 274 -8.43 11.86 -11.44
N LEU A 275 -8.41 12.77 -10.48
CA LEU A 275 -9.46 12.88 -9.47
C LEU A 275 -10.84 13.17 -10.09
N SER A 276 -10.89 14.08 -11.08
CA SER A 276 -12.13 14.39 -11.81
C SER A 276 -12.67 13.17 -12.54
N ASP A 277 -11.81 12.46 -13.28
CA ASP A 277 -12.16 11.25 -14.03
C ASP A 277 -12.63 10.12 -13.10
N ILE A 278 -11.91 9.87 -12.00
CA ILE A 278 -12.27 8.89 -10.97
C ILE A 278 -13.64 9.22 -10.35
N SER A 279 -13.90 10.50 -10.08
CA SER A 279 -15.19 10.95 -9.53
C SER A 279 -16.32 10.73 -10.53
N ALA A 280 -16.11 11.04 -11.81
CA ALA A 280 -17.09 10.80 -12.87
C ALA A 280 -17.36 9.30 -13.07
N MET A 281 -16.32 8.46 -13.09
CA MET A 281 -16.44 7.00 -13.17
C MET A 281 -17.18 6.42 -11.95
N THR A 282 -16.91 6.93 -10.76
CA THR A 282 -17.62 6.54 -9.53
C THR A 282 -19.11 6.91 -9.61
N GLY A 283 -19.43 8.11 -10.08
CA GLY A 283 -20.82 8.50 -10.36
C GLY A 283 -21.50 7.59 -11.37
N ARG A 284 -20.78 7.15 -12.42
CA ARG A 284 -21.30 6.19 -13.39
C ARG A 284 -21.54 4.80 -12.79
N LEU A 285 -20.66 4.31 -11.92
CA LEU A 285 -20.85 3.04 -11.20
C LEU A 285 -22.10 3.06 -10.32
N VAL A 286 -22.37 4.17 -9.63
CA VAL A 286 -23.62 4.38 -8.87
C VAL A 286 -24.87 4.17 -9.75
N GLN A 287 -24.83 4.59 -11.01
CA GLN A 287 -25.96 4.44 -11.93
C GLN A 287 -26.17 3.00 -12.38
N LEU A 288 -25.08 2.30 -12.68
CA LEU A 288 -25.12 0.93 -13.17
C LEU A 288 -25.61 -0.05 -12.10
N ARG A 289 -25.31 0.20 -10.82
CA ARG A 289 -25.73 -0.66 -9.70
C ARG A 289 -27.22 -0.49 -9.32
N LYS A 290 -27.96 0.38 -10.00
CA LYS A 290 -29.41 0.59 -9.81
C LYS A 290 -30.26 -0.34 -10.70
N SER A 291 -29.66 -0.99 -11.69
CA SER A 291 -30.31 -2.02 -12.53
C SER A 291 -30.13 -3.40 -11.95
#